data_AF-A0A561T2C5-F1
#
_entry.id   AF-A0A561T2C5-F1
#
_cell.length_a   1.000
_cell.length_b   1.000
_cell.length_c   1.000
_cell.angle_alpha   90.00
_cell.angle_beta   90.00
_cell.angle_gamma   90.00
#
_symmetry.space_group_name_H-M   'P 1'
#
loop_
_entity.id
_entity.type
_entity.pdbx_description
1 polymer ?
#
loop_
_entity_poly.entity_id
_entity_poly.type
_entity_poly.pdbx_seq_one_letter_code
_entity_poly.pdbx_strand_id
1 'polypeptide(L)'
;MSSKFLLIREVLTEAARTGRPEITRRGDVEATFGSIESFLLALHHRWRTALFARVDNLLEDAPADFDAAVVAAWTDPTTGGRGLRALLDAHADSPALSAAQERERRLVRQTLGVEVPSPAPRPRAVAHPAARRWWRGAA
;
A
#
# COMPACT_ATOMS: atom_id res chain seq x y z
N MET A 1 3.17 -13.08 -21.28
CA MET A 1 3.07 -12.53 -19.90
C MET A 1 2.44 -11.14 -20.00
N SER A 2 1.45 -10.80 -19.16
CA SER A 2 0.73 -9.51 -19.28
C SER A 2 1.63 -8.31 -18.93
N SER A 3 1.56 -7.23 -19.72
CA SER A 3 2.33 -5.99 -19.48
C SER A 3 2.10 -5.43 -18.06
N LYS A 4 0.85 -5.47 -17.57
CA LYS A 4 0.48 -5.09 -16.20
C LYS A 4 1.27 -5.85 -15.13
N PHE A 5 1.44 -7.16 -15.34
CA PHE A 5 2.14 -8.00 -14.36
C PHE A 5 3.64 -7.69 -14.32
N LEU A 6 4.26 -7.47 -15.48
CA LEU A 6 5.67 -7.09 -15.56
C LEU A 6 5.92 -5.75 -14.85
N LEU A 7 5.08 -4.75 -15.12
CA LEU A 7 5.23 -3.44 -14.50
C LEU A 7 5.04 -3.48 -12.98
N ILE A 8 4.04 -4.22 -12.48
CA ILE A 8 3.88 -4.46 -11.04
C ILE A 8 5.16 -5.09 -10.47
N ARG A 9 5.67 -6.16 -11.09
CA ARG A 9 6.86 -6.86 -10.59
C ARG A 9 8.07 -5.93 -10.53
N GLU A 10 8.30 -5.12 -11.56
CA GLU A 10 9.42 -4.19 -11.64
C GLU A 10 9.34 -3.12 -10.55
N VAL A 11 8.17 -2.48 -10.38
CA VAL A 11 7.96 -1.47 -9.34
C VAL A 11 8.15 -2.08 -7.94
N LEU A 12 7.59 -3.27 -7.67
CA LEU A 12 7.76 -3.94 -6.38
C LEU A 12 9.22 -4.36 -6.12
N THR A 13 9.91 -4.86 -7.14
CA THR A 13 11.32 -5.23 -7.05
C THR A 13 12.18 -4.02 -6.73
N GLU A 14 11.93 -2.91 -7.40
CA GLU A 14 12.67 -1.67 -7.17
C GLU A 14 12.42 -1.12 -5.76
N ALA A 15 11.17 -1.07 -5.32
CA ALA A 15 10.82 -0.63 -3.96
C ALA A 15 11.45 -1.53 -2.89
N ALA A 16 11.46 -2.85 -3.10
CA ALA A 16 12.11 -3.80 -2.20
C ALA A 16 13.64 -3.64 -2.18
N ARG A 17 14.26 -3.39 -3.34
CA ARG A 17 15.70 -3.24 -3.50
C ARG A 17 16.23 -1.96 -2.86
N THR A 18 15.48 -0.87 -2.99
CA THR A 18 15.91 0.48 -2.58
C THR A 18 15.37 0.88 -1.20
N GLY A 19 14.34 0.20 -0.71
CA GLY A 19 13.57 0.63 0.47
C GLY A 19 12.78 1.91 0.25
N ARG A 20 12.74 2.40 -1.00
CA ARG A 20 12.15 3.68 -1.40
C ARG A 20 10.78 3.41 -2.03
N PRO A 21 9.68 3.86 -1.41
CA PRO A 21 8.34 3.55 -1.88
C PRO A 21 7.81 4.55 -2.93
N GLU A 22 8.69 5.29 -3.59
CA GLU A 22 8.37 6.16 -4.70
C GLU A 22 8.07 5.37 -5.98
N ILE A 23 7.01 5.75 -6.68
CA ILE A 23 6.67 5.16 -7.99
C ILE A 23 7.48 5.89 -9.07
N THR A 24 8.74 5.48 -9.24
CA THR A 24 9.68 6.11 -10.19
C THR A 24 9.19 6.04 -11.64
N ARG A 25 8.49 4.95 -12.01
CA ARG A 25 7.93 4.71 -13.35
C ARG A 25 6.50 5.23 -13.52
N ARG A 26 6.22 6.43 -13.00
CA ARG A 26 4.85 7.00 -13.00
C ARG A 26 4.21 7.02 -14.41
N GLY A 27 4.96 7.42 -15.44
CA GLY A 27 4.45 7.48 -16.83
C GLY A 27 4.02 6.10 -17.36
N ASP A 28 4.83 5.06 -17.17
CA ASP A 28 4.50 3.68 -17.57
C ASP A 28 3.25 3.18 -16.83
N VAL A 29 3.13 3.54 -15.54
CA VAL A 29 1.98 3.17 -14.70
C VAL A 29 0.72 3.84 -15.19
N GLU A 30 0.74 5.14 -15.45
CA GLU A 30 -0.41 5.88 -15.97
C GLU A 30 -0.83 5.37 -17.35
N ALA A 31 0.13 5.08 -18.24
CA ALA A 31 -0.15 4.49 -19.55
C ALA A 31 -0.80 3.09 -19.46
N THR A 32 -0.39 2.28 -18.48
CA THR A 32 -0.80 0.87 -18.38
C THR A 32 -2.06 0.67 -17.52
N PHE A 33 -2.24 1.47 -16.46
CA PHE A 33 -3.33 1.36 -15.49
C PHE A 33 -4.34 2.51 -15.58
N GLY A 34 -4.07 3.53 -16.39
CA GLY A 34 -4.89 4.74 -16.55
C GLY A 34 -4.66 5.80 -15.48
N SER A 35 -4.19 5.42 -14.28
CA SER A 35 -3.80 6.34 -13.21
C SER A 35 -2.94 5.66 -12.15
N ILE A 36 -2.29 6.46 -11.30
CA ILE A 36 -1.63 5.96 -10.09
C ILE A 36 -2.63 5.34 -9.11
N GLU A 37 -3.83 5.90 -8.96
CA GLU A 37 -4.84 5.35 -8.05
C GLU A 37 -5.30 3.96 -8.50
N SER A 38 -5.56 3.77 -9.80
CA SER A 38 -5.88 2.46 -10.37
C SER A 38 -4.78 1.44 -10.14
N PHE A 39 -3.52 1.87 -10.20
CA PHE A 39 -2.38 1.02 -9.89
C PHE A 39 -2.30 0.66 -8.40
N LEU A 40 -2.49 1.63 -7.50
CA LEU A 40 -2.55 1.38 -6.06
C LEU A 40 -3.70 0.43 -5.68
N LEU A 41 -4.86 0.56 -6.32
CA LEU A 41 -5.98 -0.37 -6.13
C LEU A 41 -5.64 -1.78 -6.63
N ALA A 42 -4.90 -1.92 -7.73
CA ALA A 42 -4.41 -3.23 -8.19
C ALA A 42 -3.41 -3.86 -7.21
N LEU A 43 -2.50 -3.05 -6.64
CA LEU A 43 -1.59 -3.49 -5.59
C LEU A 43 -2.34 -3.89 -4.30
N HIS A 44 -3.33 -3.10 -3.89
CA HIS A 44 -4.19 -3.41 -2.75
C HIS A 44 -4.98 -4.69 -2.96
N HIS A 45 -5.53 -4.91 -4.16
CA HIS A 45 -6.22 -6.15 -4.50
C HIS A 45 -5.29 -7.36 -4.36
N ARG A 46 -4.05 -7.26 -4.85
CA ARG A 46 -3.03 -8.31 -4.68
C ARG A 46 -2.72 -8.59 -3.21
N TRP A 47 -2.53 -7.54 -2.41
CA TRP A 47 -2.30 -7.67 -0.96
C TRP A 47 -3.49 -8.35 -0.27
N ARG A 48 -4.72 -7.92 -0.57
CA ARG A 48 -5.96 -8.51 -0.03
C ARG A 48 -6.07 -9.99 -0.36
N THR A 49 -5.82 -10.38 -1.60
CA THR A 49 -5.87 -11.80 -2.00
C THR A 49 -4.87 -12.63 -1.20
N ALA A 50 -3.66 -12.12 -0.97
CA ALA A 50 -2.67 -12.80 -0.14
C ALA A 50 -3.05 -12.84 1.35
N LEU A 51 -3.65 -11.76 1.87
CA LEU A 51 -4.16 -11.70 3.23
C LEU A 51 -5.24 -12.74 3.45
N PHE A 52 -6.24 -12.82 2.57
CA PHE A 52 -7.34 -13.78 2.68
C PHE A 52 -6.86 -15.22 2.65
N ALA A 53 -5.96 -15.57 1.71
CA ALA A 53 -5.37 -16.91 1.70
C ALA A 53 -4.67 -17.25 3.02
N ARG A 54 -4.05 -16.27 3.68
CA ARG A 54 -3.40 -16.47 4.97
C ARG A 54 -4.41 -16.60 6.11
N VAL A 55 -5.49 -15.82 6.08
CA VAL A 55 -6.60 -15.93 7.04
C VAL A 55 -7.30 -17.28 6.91
N ASP A 56 -7.53 -17.76 5.69
CA ASP A 56 -8.10 -19.09 5.44
C ASP A 56 -7.24 -20.18 6.10
N ASN A 57 -5.92 -20.12 5.92
CA ASN A 57 -5.00 -21.04 6.62
C ASN A 57 -5.09 -20.92 8.14
N LEU A 58 -5.23 -19.71 8.71
CA LEU A 58 -5.37 -19.53 10.16
C LEU A 58 -6.68 -20.14 10.69
N LEU A 59 -7.76 -20.08 9.90
CA LEU A 59 -9.04 -20.71 10.25
C LEU A 59 -8.93 -22.24 10.25
N GLU A 60 -8.12 -22.80 9.35
CA GLU A 60 -7.85 -24.24 9.28
C GLU A 60 -6.91 -24.72 10.41
N ASP A 61 -5.83 -24.00 10.68
CA ASP A 61 -4.82 -24.35 11.69
C ASP A 61 -5.29 -24.12 13.14
N ALA A 62 -6.24 -23.19 13.34
CA ALA A 62 -6.82 -22.80 14.62
C ALA A 62 -5.75 -22.51 15.72
N PRO A 63 -4.90 -21.49 15.53
CA PRO A 63 -3.87 -21.16 16.52
C PRO A 63 -4.49 -20.75 17.86
N ALA A 64 -3.73 -20.92 18.94
CA ALA A 64 -4.18 -20.61 20.30
C ALA A 64 -4.59 -19.14 20.50
N ASP A 65 -3.99 -18.22 19.74
CA ASP A 65 -4.36 -16.80 19.71
C ASP A 65 -4.65 -16.38 18.27
N PHE A 66 -5.89 -16.62 17.83
CA PHE A 66 -6.36 -16.33 16.48
C PHE A 66 -6.33 -14.83 16.17
N ASP A 67 -6.78 -13.99 17.10
CA ASP A 67 -6.83 -12.54 16.92
C ASP A 67 -5.42 -11.97 16.69
N ALA A 68 -4.45 -12.35 17.52
CA ALA A 68 -3.06 -11.93 17.33
C ALA A 68 -2.48 -12.43 16.01
N ALA A 69 -2.83 -13.65 15.58
CA ALA A 69 -2.38 -14.19 14.31
C ALA A 69 -2.95 -13.42 13.10
N VAL A 70 -4.23 -13.01 13.15
CA VAL A 70 -4.86 -12.17 12.12
C VAL A 70 -4.19 -10.79 12.07
N VAL A 71 -3.94 -10.17 13.23
CA VAL A 71 -3.22 -8.88 13.30
C VAL A 71 -1.79 -9.00 12.74
N ALA A 72 -1.09 -10.09 13.05
CA ALA A 72 0.23 -10.37 12.49
C ALA A 72 0.17 -10.52 10.96
N ALA A 73 -0.78 -11.27 10.42
CA ALA A 73 -0.98 -11.42 8.98
C ALA A 73 -1.27 -10.09 8.27
N TRP A 74 -2.06 -9.23 8.90
CA TRP A 74 -2.39 -7.89 8.41
C TRP A 74 -1.18 -6.95 8.33
N THR A 75 -0.34 -7.00 9.37
CA THR A 75 0.81 -6.08 9.53
C THR A 75 2.12 -6.61 8.93
N ASP A 76 2.17 -7.87 8.53
CA ASP A 76 3.37 -8.48 7.97
C ASP A 76 3.81 -7.75 6.67
N PRO A 77 5.04 -7.21 6.64
CA PRO A 77 5.57 -6.47 5.49
C PRO A 77 5.75 -7.33 4.23
N THR A 78 5.69 -8.65 4.37
CA THR A 78 5.85 -9.61 3.28
C THR A 78 4.53 -10.08 2.68
N THR A 79 3.37 -9.73 3.28
CA THR A 79 2.05 -10.11 2.76
C THR A 79 1.87 -9.59 1.32
N GLY A 80 1.68 -10.53 0.38
CA GLY A 80 1.53 -10.25 -1.06
C GLY A 80 2.84 -9.97 -1.82
N GLY A 81 3.99 -10.00 -1.13
CA GLY A 81 5.34 -9.89 -1.70
C GLY A 81 6.16 -8.74 -1.11
N ARG A 82 7.49 -8.87 -1.21
CA ARG A 82 8.43 -7.82 -0.76
C ARG A 82 8.16 -6.49 -1.48
N GLY A 83 8.22 -5.39 -0.73
CA GLY A 83 8.01 -4.03 -1.25
C GLY A 83 6.54 -3.61 -1.39
N LEU A 84 5.59 -4.56 -1.42
CA LEU A 84 4.17 -4.26 -1.60
C LEU A 84 3.60 -3.44 -0.44
N ARG A 85 3.81 -3.91 0.80
CA ARG A 85 3.29 -3.23 1.99
C ARG A 85 3.88 -1.82 2.12
N ALA A 86 5.19 -1.68 1.93
CA ALA A 86 5.88 -0.39 1.97
C ALA A 86 5.31 0.62 0.96
N LEU A 87 4.99 0.19 -0.26
CA LEU A 87 4.32 1.03 -1.25
C LEU A 87 2.91 1.41 -0.80
N LEU A 88 2.09 0.47 -0.36
CA LEU A 88 0.73 0.79 0.11
C LEU A 88 0.75 1.75 1.30
N ASP A 89 1.66 1.56 2.24
CA ASP A 89 1.83 2.46 3.39
C ASP A 89 2.31 3.84 2.99
N ALA A 90 3.16 3.95 1.98
CA ALA A 90 3.66 5.22 1.48
C ALA A 90 2.60 6.08 0.81
N HIS A 91 1.60 5.43 0.22
CA HIS A 91 0.51 6.08 -0.50
C HIS A 91 -0.82 5.98 0.23
N ALA A 92 -0.81 5.69 1.55
CA ALA A 92 -2.01 5.49 2.36
C ALA A 92 -2.97 6.70 2.38
N ASP A 93 -2.46 7.91 2.10
CA ASP A 93 -3.24 9.13 2.00
C ASP A 93 -4.00 9.29 0.66
N SER A 94 -3.79 8.39 -0.31
CA SER A 94 -4.61 8.36 -1.54
C SER A 94 -6.07 8.07 -1.16
N PRO A 95 -7.04 8.91 -1.57
CA PRO A 95 -8.45 8.73 -1.20
C PRO A 95 -9.00 7.35 -1.58
N ALA A 96 -8.68 6.88 -2.78
CA ALA A 96 -9.12 5.56 -3.26
C ALA A 96 -8.50 4.42 -2.44
N LEU A 97 -7.21 4.49 -2.13
CA LEU A 97 -6.53 3.46 -1.34
C LEU A 97 -7.01 3.46 0.12
N SER A 98 -7.12 4.64 0.74
CA SER A 98 -7.62 4.79 2.11
C SER A 98 -9.03 4.20 2.24
N ALA A 99 -9.93 4.52 1.30
CA ALA A 99 -11.28 3.97 1.30
C ALA A 99 -11.28 2.43 1.14
N ALA A 100 -10.40 1.89 0.31
CA ALA A 100 -10.27 0.45 0.12
C ALA A 100 -9.72 -0.26 1.36
N GLN A 101 -8.66 0.26 1.98
CA GLN A 101 -8.09 -0.27 3.22
C GLN A 101 -9.09 -0.21 4.37
N GLU A 102 -9.83 0.89 4.49
CA GLU A 102 -10.86 1.04 5.50
C GLU A 102 -12.00 0.03 5.31
N ARG A 103 -12.44 -0.17 4.07
CA ARG A 103 -13.43 -1.20 3.75
C ARG A 103 -12.94 -2.59 4.17
N GLU A 104 -11.66 -2.87 3.93
CA GLU A 104 -11.06 -4.16 4.28
C GLU A 104 -10.99 -4.37 5.80
N ARG A 105 -10.64 -3.34 6.58
CA ARG A 105 -10.67 -3.43 8.04
C ARG A 105 -12.08 -3.72 8.57
N ARG A 106 -13.09 -3.01 8.03
CA ARG A 106 -14.48 -3.24 8.43
C ARG A 106 -14.91 -4.66 8.13
N LEU A 107 -14.49 -5.22 7.00
CA LEU A 107 -14.78 -6.61 6.63
C LEU A 107 -14.12 -7.58 7.62
N VAL A 108 -12.84 -7.39 7.95
CA VAL A 108 -12.14 -8.22 8.95
C VAL A 108 -12.86 -8.18 10.31
N ARG A 109 -13.20 -6.98 10.78
CA ARG A 109 -13.96 -6.81 12.04
C ARG A 109 -15.32 -7.50 12.00
N GLN A 110 -16.08 -7.32 10.91
CA GLN A 110 -17.43 -7.87 10.79
C GLN A 110 -17.44 -9.40 10.67
N THR A 111 -16.48 -9.96 9.93
CA THR A 111 -16.44 -11.40 9.62
C THR A 111 -15.73 -12.20 10.69
N LEU A 112 -14.63 -11.67 11.24
CA LEU A 112 -13.76 -12.40 12.17
C LEU A 112 -13.87 -11.90 13.61
N GLY A 113 -14.51 -10.76 13.86
CA GLY A 113 -14.54 -10.11 15.18
C GLY A 113 -13.22 -9.43 15.57
N VAL A 114 -12.20 -9.49 14.72
CA VAL A 114 -10.85 -8.97 15.00
C VAL A 114 -10.74 -7.50 14.62
N GLU A 115 -10.27 -6.67 15.55
CA GLU A 115 -9.88 -5.29 15.26
C GLU A 115 -8.43 -5.24 14.78
N VAL A 116 -8.22 -4.70 13.57
CA VAL A 116 -6.89 -4.54 12.97
C VAL A 116 -6.44 -3.09 12.97
N PRO A 117 -5.12 -2.82 13.03
CA PRO A 117 -4.61 -1.45 13.15
C PRO A 117 -5.02 -0.53 11.99
N SER A 118 -5.36 0.71 12.33
CA SER A 118 -5.37 1.82 11.39
C SER A 118 -3.96 2.19 10.98
N PRO A 119 -3.68 2.59 9.72
CA PRO A 119 -2.48 3.37 9.46
C PRO A 119 -2.51 4.61 10.36
N ALA A 120 -1.37 4.90 11.01
CA ALA A 120 -1.22 6.14 11.74
C ALA A 120 -1.32 7.31 10.75
N PRO A 121 -2.05 8.39 11.07
CA PRO A 121 -2.09 9.56 10.21
C PRO A 121 -0.67 10.09 10.05
N ARG A 122 -0.17 10.16 8.81
CA ARG A 122 1.10 10.83 8.54
C ARG A 122 0.89 12.32 8.72
N PRO A 123 1.80 13.05 9.38
CA PRO A 123 1.76 14.49 9.35
C PRO A 123 1.87 14.91 7.88
N ARG A 124 0.82 15.56 7.35
CA ARG A 124 0.86 16.19 6.02
C ARG A 124 2.15 17.01 5.96
N ALA A 125 3.03 16.71 5.03
CA ALA A 125 4.17 17.58 4.74
C ALA A 125 3.59 18.96 4.45
N VAL A 126 3.79 19.90 5.39
CA VAL A 126 3.42 21.29 5.20
C VAL A 126 4.20 21.72 3.97
N ALA A 127 3.48 22.00 2.87
CA ALA A 127 4.10 22.55 1.68
C ALA A 127 4.82 23.81 2.12
N HIS A 128 6.16 23.77 2.17
CA HIS A 128 6.95 24.96 2.39
C HIS A 128 6.57 25.91 1.25
N PRO A 129 5.92 27.06 1.52
CA PRO A 129 5.64 28.00 0.45
C PRO A 129 6.99 28.40 -0.11
N ALA A 130 7.21 28.06 -1.38
CA ALA A 130 8.36 28.47 -2.14
C ALA A 130 8.49 29.98 -2.00
N ALA A 131 9.47 30.42 -1.20
CA ALA A 131 9.84 31.81 -1.10
C ALA A 131 10.45 32.20 -2.46
N ARG A 132 9.56 32.75 -3.27
CA ARG A 132 9.76 33.52 -4.49
C ARG A 132 11.16 34.14 -4.58
N ARG A 133 11.90 33.70 -5.59
CA ARG A 133 12.46 34.54 -6.66
C ARG A 133 12.92 35.94 -6.21
N TRP A 134 14.20 36.10 -5.93
CA TRP A 134 14.91 37.39 -6.00
C TRP A 134 16.08 37.29 -6.99
N TRP A 135 15.87 37.85 -8.17
CA TRP A 135 16.93 38.32 -9.07
C TRP A 135 16.59 39.76 -9.45
N ARG A 136 17.36 40.72 -8.92
CA ARG A 136 17.86 41.98 -9.51
C ARG A 136 18.94 42.48 -8.51
N GLY A 137 20.17 42.79 -8.88
CA GLY A 137 20.58 43.65 -10.00
C GLY A 137 20.50 45.11 -9.57
N ALA A 138 21.53 45.59 -8.87
CA ALA A 138 21.90 47.00 -8.62
C ALA A 138 23.18 46.98 -7.76
N ALA A 139 24.26 47.72 -8.00
CA ALA A 139 24.70 48.61 -9.06
C ALA A 139 26.24 48.67 -8.93
#